data_AF-W7M660-F1
#
_entry.id   AF-W7M660-F1
#
_cell.length_a   1.000
_cell.length_b   1.000
_cell.length_c   1.000
_cell.angle_alpha   90.00
_cell.angle_beta   90.00
_cell.angle_gamma   90.00
#
_symmetry.space_group_name_H-M   'P 1'
#
loop_
_entity.id
_entity.type
_entity.pdbx_description
1 polymer ?
#
loop_
_entity_poly.entity_id
_entity_poly.type
_entity_poly.pdbx_seq_one_letter_code
_entity_poly.pdbx_strand_id
1 'polypeptide(L)'
;MSASLAPECNEVKERYDTCFLKWYSEKYLRGQEKDNKECADMFKEYQTCLKVALKDRGVDKLVEEAREENKENDLKHLGPRSMICRSHVILIDWVTHCYCSPFNVALQGQNNVQGEPINSISSIELYSVYLLTFYRRTACTATRNSASMHPFSILTLGIFVAGYITARWDLVTRLYELAIFAWENGVVTRAAKAFAALSVLFLSIFAPTVFLARKETNLHPRRTGTGVSAREQLRRRGSF
;
A
#
# COMPACT_ATOMS: atom_id res chain seq x y z
N MET A 1 -13.30 18.40 33.58
CA MET A 1 -13.73 17.63 32.41
C MET A 1 -13.94 18.55 31.23
N SER A 2 -13.81 18.04 30.00
CA SER A 2 -14.08 18.83 28.80
C SER A 2 -15.60 19.07 28.66
N ALA A 3 -15.97 20.30 28.33
CA ALA A 3 -17.35 20.61 27.99
C ALA A 3 -17.76 19.84 26.72
N SER A 4 -18.97 19.32 26.70
CA SER A 4 -19.61 18.81 25.50
C SER A 4 -19.87 19.97 24.53
N LEU A 5 -20.03 19.62 23.25
CA LEU A 5 -20.39 20.56 22.20
C LEU A 5 -21.65 21.37 22.60
N ALA A 6 -22.62 20.70 23.23
CA ALA A 6 -23.89 21.28 23.67
C ALA A 6 -24.04 21.16 25.20
N PRO A 7 -24.39 22.26 25.90
CA PRO A 7 -24.42 22.30 27.35
C PRO A 7 -25.44 21.34 27.98
N GLU A 8 -26.51 20.99 27.27
CA GLU A 8 -27.55 20.04 27.67
C GLU A 8 -27.04 18.59 27.74
N CYS A 9 -25.97 18.25 27.01
CA CYS A 9 -25.39 16.90 27.00
C CYS A 9 -24.23 16.73 27.99
N ASN A 10 -23.89 17.76 28.78
CA ASN A 10 -22.72 17.73 29.68
C ASN A 10 -22.85 16.68 30.80
N GLU A 11 -24.03 16.57 31.42
CA GLU A 11 -24.24 15.64 32.54
C GLU A 11 -24.13 14.16 32.09
N VAL A 12 -24.67 13.84 30.93
CA VAL A 12 -24.60 12.47 30.35
C VAL A 12 -23.17 12.16 29.90
N LYS A 13 -22.46 13.16 29.36
CA LYS A 13 -21.05 13.05 28.98
C LYS A 13 -20.15 12.74 30.17
N GLU A 14 -20.31 13.45 31.28
CA GLU A 14 -19.50 13.24 32.49
C GLU A 14 -19.66 11.83 33.06
N ARG A 15 -20.89 11.32 33.07
CA ARG A 15 -21.17 9.94 33.50
C ARG A 15 -20.53 8.90 32.57
N TYR A 16 -20.58 9.11 31.25
CA TYR A 16 -19.92 8.24 30.28
C TYR A 16 -18.39 8.31 30.37
N ASP A 17 -17.80 9.51 30.38
CA ASP A 17 -16.35 9.71 30.40
C ASP A 17 -15.72 9.11 31.67
N THR A 18 -16.39 9.23 32.83
CA THR A 18 -15.92 8.63 34.08
C THR A 18 -15.90 7.10 34.00
N CYS A 19 -16.96 6.49 33.45
CA CYS A 19 -17.02 5.04 33.21
C CYS A 19 -15.92 4.60 32.24
N PHE A 20 -15.79 5.31 31.11
CA PHE A 20 -14.85 4.99 30.05
C PHE A 20 -13.39 5.08 30.51
N LEU A 21 -13.02 6.09 31.28
CA LEU A 21 -11.64 6.26 31.77
C LEU A 21 -11.24 5.13 32.74
N LYS A 22 -12.16 4.70 33.61
CA LYS A 22 -11.94 3.57 34.51
C LYS A 22 -11.76 2.28 33.72
N TRP A 23 -12.67 2.00 32.79
CA TRP A 23 -12.57 0.81 31.93
C TRP A 23 -11.30 0.83 31.07
N TYR A 24 -10.95 1.97 30.48
CA TYR A 24 -9.80 2.11 29.60
C TYR A 24 -8.49 1.81 30.32
N SER A 25 -8.32 2.34 31.53
CA SER A 25 -7.11 2.17 32.34
C SER A 25 -6.98 0.77 32.97
N GLU A 26 -8.08 0.20 33.45
CA GLU A 26 -8.06 -1.05 34.20
C GLU A 26 -8.25 -2.29 33.32
N LYS A 27 -9.06 -2.21 32.26
CA LYS A 27 -9.46 -3.37 31.43
C LYS A 27 -8.76 -3.37 30.09
N TYR A 28 -8.87 -2.27 29.35
CA TYR A 28 -8.37 -2.19 27.98
C TYR A 28 -6.84 -2.22 27.92
N LEU A 29 -6.18 -1.31 28.65
CA LEU A 29 -4.70 -1.25 28.66
C LEU A 29 -4.05 -2.48 29.28
N ARG A 30 -4.77 -3.21 30.15
CA ARG A 30 -4.29 -4.46 30.77
C ARG A 30 -4.63 -5.71 29.96
N GLY A 31 -5.32 -5.57 28.82
CA GLY A 31 -5.65 -6.68 27.93
C GLY A 31 -6.66 -7.69 28.48
N GLN A 32 -7.43 -7.33 29.51
CA GLN A 32 -8.40 -8.23 30.13
C GLN A 32 -9.69 -8.36 29.30
N GLU A 33 -10.20 -7.24 28.79
CA GLU A 33 -11.46 -7.19 28.03
C GLU A 33 -11.39 -6.10 26.97
N LYS A 34 -11.82 -6.43 25.75
CA LYS A 34 -11.87 -5.49 24.61
C LYS A 34 -13.25 -4.87 24.40
N ASP A 35 -14.29 -5.47 24.98
CA ASP A 35 -15.67 -5.09 24.75
C ASP A 35 -16.17 -4.16 25.87
N ASN A 36 -16.61 -2.96 25.49
CA ASN A 36 -17.08 -1.89 26.39
C ASN A 36 -18.52 -2.10 26.88
N LYS A 37 -18.90 -3.29 27.33
CA LYS A 37 -20.32 -3.59 27.64
C LYS A 37 -20.85 -2.75 28.82
N GLU A 38 -20.02 -2.48 29.82
CA GLU A 38 -20.40 -1.74 31.04
C GLU A 38 -20.75 -0.27 30.77
N CYS A 39 -20.13 0.36 29.77
CA CYS A 39 -20.35 1.78 29.46
C CYS A 39 -21.24 1.99 28.21
N ALA A 40 -21.77 0.91 27.62
CA ALA A 40 -22.52 0.98 26.36
C ALA A 40 -23.85 1.72 26.48
N ASP A 41 -24.55 1.58 27.61
CA ASP A 41 -25.85 2.20 27.81
C ASP A 41 -25.72 3.71 28.02
N MET A 42 -24.79 4.15 28.88
CA MET A 42 -24.46 5.57 29.07
C MET A 42 -23.97 6.23 27.77
N PHE A 43 -23.25 5.47 26.93
CA PHE A 43 -22.80 5.96 25.63
C PHE A 43 -23.96 6.20 24.66
N LYS A 44 -24.97 5.32 24.62
CA LYS A 44 -26.14 5.48 23.75
C LYS A 44 -26.95 6.73 24.11
N GLU A 45 -27.12 7.00 25.40
CA GLU A 45 -27.79 8.22 25.87
C GLU A 45 -27.04 9.48 25.41
N TYR A 46 -25.71 9.48 25.60
CA TYR A 46 -24.85 10.57 25.13
C TYR A 46 -24.88 10.74 23.60
N GLN A 47 -24.79 9.63 22.86
CA GLN A 47 -24.81 9.63 21.40
C GLN A 47 -26.14 10.16 20.85
N THR A 48 -27.25 9.84 21.51
CA THR A 48 -28.59 10.34 21.12
C THR A 48 -28.68 11.84 21.33
N CYS A 49 -28.20 12.35 22.47
CA CYS A 49 -28.13 13.78 22.76
C CYS A 49 -27.25 14.53 21.74
N LEU A 50 -26.06 13.98 21.42
CA LEU A 50 -25.16 14.56 20.43
C LEU A 50 -25.74 14.63 19.02
N LYS A 51 -26.49 13.61 18.59
CA LYS A 51 -27.08 13.59 17.23
C LYS A 51 -28.08 14.73 17.02
N VAL A 52 -28.80 15.15 18.07
CA VAL A 52 -29.69 16.32 17.99
C VAL A 52 -28.86 17.59 17.84
N ALA A 53 -27.89 17.80 18.73
CA ALA A 53 -27.05 18.99 18.70
C ALA A 53 -26.20 19.13 17.43
N LEU A 54 -25.78 18.02 16.80
CA LEU A 54 -25.02 18.02 15.55
C LEU A 54 -25.87 18.49 14.35
N LYS A 55 -27.16 18.17 14.36
CA LYS A 55 -28.11 18.61 13.33
C LYS A 55 -28.40 20.09 13.45
N ASP A 56 -28.62 20.59 14.66
CA ASP A 56 -28.92 22.01 14.91
C ASP A 56 -27.76 22.92 14.48
N ARG A 57 -26.52 22.43 14.57
CA ARG A 57 -25.32 23.18 14.14
C ARG A 57 -24.95 22.97 12.67
N GLY A 58 -25.66 22.10 11.95
CA GLY A 58 -25.36 21.79 10.54
C GLY A 58 -24.03 21.06 10.32
N VAL A 59 -23.44 20.48 11.36
CA VAL A 59 -22.13 19.80 11.29
C VAL A 59 -22.30 18.31 10.94
N ASP A 60 -23.53 17.79 11.06
CA ASP A 60 -23.87 16.38 10.77
C ASP A 60 -23.37 15.93 9.39
N LYS A 61 -23.67 16.71 8.33
CA LYS A 61 -23.27 16.40 6.94
C LYS A 61 -21.76 16.30 6.77
N LEU A 62 -21.01 17.23 7.36
CA LEU A 62 -19.54 17.28 7.25
C LEU A 62 -18.88 16.12 8.01
N VAL A 63 -19.47 15.71 9.14
CA VAL A 63 -18.97 14.59 9.94
C VAL A 63 -19.23 13.26 9.25
N GLU A 64 -20.42 13.08 8.65
CA GLU A 64 -20.74 11.88 7.89
C GLU A 64 -19.88 11.76 6.62
N GLU A 65 -19.69 12.86 5.89
CA GLU A 65 -18.81 12.91 4.71
C GLU A 65 -17.36 12.54 5.08
N ALA A 66 -16.80 13.17 6.12
CA ALA A 66 -15.45 12.86 6.59
C ALA A 66 -15.29 11.40 7.07
N ARG A 67 -16.35 10.77 7.57
CA ARG A 67 -16.33 9.35 7.95
C ARG A 67 -16.34 8.43 6.74
N GLU A 68 -17.17 8.73 5.74
CA GLU A 68 -17.25 7.91 4.53
C GLU A 68 -15.98 8.02 3.68
N GLU A 69 -15.35 9.20 3.60
CA GLU A 69 -14.06 9.37 2.91
C GLU A 69 -12.94 8.51 3.49
N ASN A 70 -12.94 8.32 4.82
CA ASN A 70 -11.91 7.53 5.50
C ASN A 70 -12.23 6.04 5.58
N LYS A 71 -13.45 5.62 5.25
CA LYS A 71 -13.92 4.24 5.38
C LYS A 71 -13.08 3.23 4.62
N GLU A 72 -12.66 3.54 3.40
CA GLU A 72 -11.79 2.65 2.62
C GLU A 72 -10.40 2.52 3.25
N ASN A 73 -9.84 3.62 3.79
CA ASN A 73 -8.56 3.61 4.49
C ASN A 73 -8.65 2.78 5.78
N ASP A 74 -9.73 2.95 6.55
CA ASP A 74 -10.00 2.19 7.76
C ASP A 74 -10.16 0.69 7.44
N LEU A 75 -10.87 0.33 6.36
CA LEU A 75 -10.99 -1.08 5.93
C LEU A 75 -9.63 -1.69 5.54
N LYS A 76 -8.76 -0.92 4.88
CA LYS A 76 -7.40 -1.37 4.52
C LYS A 76 -6.50 -1.57 5.73
N HIS A 77 -6.64 -0.75 6.77
CA HIS A 77 -5.73 -0.74 7.92
C HIS A 77 -6.25 -1.51 9.15
N LEU A 78 -7.56 -1.53 9.36
CA LEU A 78 -8.24 -2.12 10.52
C LEU A 78 -9.03 -3.39 10.14
N GLY A 79 -9.21 -3.66 8.84
CA GLY A 79 -9.85 -4.89 8.38
C GLY A 79 -9.09 -6.14 8.83
N PRO A 80 -9.79 -7.26 9.06
CA PRO A 80 -9.15 -8.52 9.37
C PRO A 80 -8.21 -8.88 8.22
N ARG A 81 -6.90 -9.00 8.51
CA ARG A 81 -5.90 -9.50 7.55
C ARG A 81 -6.15 -10.99 7.30
N SER A 82 -7.11 -11.34 6.46
CA SER A 82 -7.18 -12.68 5.87
C SER A 82 -6.19 -12.72 4.70
N MET A 83 -4.93 -12.99 5.03
CA MET A 83 -3.92 -13.32 4.03
C MET A 83 -4.22 -14.72 3.48
N ILE A 84 -5.14 -14.80 2.51
CA ILE A 84 -5.36 -16.03 1.75
C ILE A 84 -4.41 -15.96 0.55
N CYS A 85 -3.20 -16.50 0.71
CA CYS A 85 -2.36 -16.84 -0.43
C CYS A 85 -2.96 -18.07 -1.11
N ARG A 86 -3.87 -17.87 -2.07
CA ARG A 86 -4.32 -18.96 -2.96
C ARG A 86 -3.37 -19.00 -4.16
N SER A 87 -2.37 -19.87 -4.11
CA SER A 87 -1.63 -20.25 -5.31
C SER A 87 -2.56 -21.02 -6.23
N HIS A 88 -3.07 -20.37 -7.27
CA HIS A 88 -3.69 -21.06 -8.40
C HIS A 88 -2.68 -21.12 -9.53
N VAL A 89 -2.25 -22.34 -9.87
CA VAL A 89 -1.56 -22.63 -11.13
C VAL A 89 -2.60 -23.23 -12.05
N ILE A 90 -3.05 -22.49 -13.06
CA ILE A 90 -3.64 -23.08 -14.27
C ILE A 90 -3.12 -22.33 -15.50
N LEU A 91 -2.74 -23.15 -16.48
CA LEU A 91 -2.13 -22.89 -17.76
C LEU A 91 -3.14 -22.27 -18.76
N ILE A 92 -2.61 -21.45 -19.69
CA ILE A 92 -3.23 -21.00 -20.96
C ILE A 92 -4.27 -19.86 -20.84
N ASP A 93 -3.77 -18.66 -20.53
CA ASP A 93 -3.95 -17.37 -21.25
C ASP A 93 -3.45 -16.24 -20.32
N TRP A 94 -2.25 -15.71 -20.56
CA TRP A 94 -1.58 -14.76 -19.63
C TRP A 94 -1.97 -13.29 -19.87
N VAL A 95 -3.27 -12.99 -19.91
CA VAL A 95 -3.80 -11.70 -19.42
C VAL A 95 -4.64 -12.00 -18.17
N THR A 96 -3.98 -12.53 -17.14
CA THR A 96 -4.51 -12.42 -15.78
C THR A 96 -4.05 -11.07 -15.25
N HIS A 97 -4.89 -10.05 -15.47
CA HIS A 97 -4.87 -8.90 -14.59
C HIS A 97 -5.01 -9.43 -13.16
N CYS A 98 -4.05 -9.14 -12.29
CA CYS A 98 -4.30 -9.17 -10.86
C CYS A 98 -5.25 -8.02 -10.53
N TYR A 99 -6.55 -8.21 -10.76
CA TYR A 99 -7.55 -7.40 -10.08
C TYR A 99 -7.68 -7.95 -8.66
N CYS A 100 -7.16 -7.20 -7.68
CA CYS A 100 -7.65 -7.27 -6.31
C CYS A 100 -9.08 -6.71 -6.33
N SER A 101 -10.08 -7.58 -6.56
CA SER A 101 -11.47 -7.21 -6.33
C SER A 101 -11.87 -7.68 -4.92
N PRO A 102 -12.56 -6.86 -4.10
CA PRO A 102 -13.08 -7.28 -2.83
C PRO A 102 -14.36 -8.09 -3.08
N PHE A 103 -14.22 -9.36 -3.46
CA PHE A 103 -15.38 -10.22 -3.70
C PHE A 103 -15.56 -11.21 -2.55
N ASN A 104 -16.49 -10.90 -1.65
CA ASN A 104 -17.05 -11.85 -0.68
C ASN A 104 -17.81 -12.93 -1.46
N VAL A 105 -17.27 -14.16 -1.58
CA VAL A 105 -18.07 -15.28 -2.10
C VAL A 105 -17.89 -16.55 -1.30
N ALA A 106 -19.05 -17.09 -0.92
CA ALA A 106 -19.28 -18.37 -0.29
C ALA A 106 -19.03 -19.56 -1.25
N LEU A 107 -18.56 -20.64 -0.62
CA LEU A 107 -18.35 -22.08 -0.94
C LEU A 107 -18.72 -22.77 -2.29
N GLN A 108 -18.07 -23.95 -2.44
CA GLN A 108 -18.21 -25.11 -3.38
C GLN A 108 -17.35 -25.04 -4.66
N GLY A 109 -16.63 -26.07 -5.18
CA GLY A 109 -16.39 -27.49 -4.88
C GLY A 109 -15.89 -28.23 -6.15
N GLN A 110 -15.07 -29.29 -6.01
CA GLN A 110 -14.58 -30.30 -7.03
C GLN A 110 -13.53 -29.87 -8.09
N ASN A 111 -12.77 -30.75 -8.77
CA ASN A 111 -11.94 -31.94 -8.47
C ASN A 111 -11.14 -32.27 -9.77
N ASN A 112 -9.85 -32.64 -9.63
CA ASN A 112 -9.09 -33.60 -10.46
C ASN A 112 -8.44 -33.23 -11.84
N VAL A 113 -7.34 -33.97 -12.12
CA VAL A 113 -6.68 -34.37 -13.39
C VAL A 113 -5.25 -33.83 -13.69
N GLN A 114 -4.44 -34.72 -14.28
CA GLN A 114 -3.00 -35.00 -14.18
C GLN A 114 -2.35 -35.09 -15.59
N GLY A 115 -1.06 -34.74 -15.78
CA GLY A 115 -0.25 -35.21 -16.93
C GLY A 115 0.83 -34.29 -17.57
N GLU A 116 2.11 -34.60 -17.29
CA GLU A 116 3.42 -34.61 -18.03
C GLU A 116 3.75 -33.92 -19.40
N PRO A 117 5.06 -33.82 -19.83
CA PRO A 117 5.70 -32.57 -20.29
C PRO A 117 6.25 -32.59 -21.73
N ILE A 118 6.71 -31.45 -22.26
CA ILE A 118 7.46 -31.40 -23.53
C ILE A 118 8.60 -30.36 -23.50
N ASN A 119 9.77 -30.82 -23.95
CA ASN A 119 11.06 -30.15 -24.00
C ASN A 119 11.23 -29.21 -25.22
N SER A 120 12.25 -28.36 -25.10
CA SER A 120 13.05 -27.68 -26.16
C SER A 120 12.51 -26.38 -26.76
N ILE A 121 13.15 -25.24 -26.43
CA ILE A 121 13.08 -24.00 -27.21
C ILE A 121 14.47 -23.33 -27.26
N SER A 122 14.89 -22.98 -28.47
CA SER A 122 16.20 -22.46 -28.90
C SER A 122 16.36 -20.93 -28.77
N SER A 123 17.61 -20.49 -28.96
CA SER A 123 18.29 -19.24 -28.59
C SER A 123 17.75 -17.86 -29.08
N ILE A 124 16.52 -17.75 -29.60
CA ILE A 124 15.96 -16.45 -30.07
C ILE A 124 15.07 -15.77 -29.00
N GLU A 125 14.67 -16.50 -27.95
CA GLU A 125 13.86 -16.00 -26.81
C GLU A 125 14.63 -15.07 -25.84
N LEU A 126 15.96 -14.93 -25.96
CA LEU A 126 16.79 -14.25 -24.95
C LEU A 126 16.74 -12.71 -24.99
N TYR A 127 16.46 -12.09 -26.15
CA TYR A 127 16.43 -10.61 -26.27
C TYR A 127 15.11 -10.01 -25.76
N SER A 128 13.99 -10.69 -26.00
CA SER A 128 12.65 -10.27 -25.53
C SER A 128 12.52 -10.42 -24.01
N VAL A 129 13.10 -11.48 -23.44
CA VAL A 129 13.13 -11.72 -21.99
C VAL A 129 13.96 -10.67 -21.26
N TYR A 130 15.03 -10.12 -21.85
CA TYR A 130 15.87 -9.12 -21.18
C TYR A 130 15.19 -7.74 -21.08
N LEU A 131 14.52 -7.29 -22.13
CA LEU A 131 13.79 -6.00 -22.13
C LEU A 131 12.54 -6.05 -21.23
N LEU A 132 11.83 -7.18 -21.20
CA LEU A 132 10.68 -7.39 -20.31
C LEU A 132 11.09 -7.64 -18.84
N THR A 133 12.22 -8.28 -18.56
CA THR A 133 12.72 -8.44 -17.19
C THR A 133 13.32 -7.15 -16.61
N PHE A 134 13.87 -6.25 -17.44
CA PHE A 134 14.31 -4.93 -16.99
C PHE A 134 13.11 -4.05 -16.61
N TYR A 135 12.02 -4.07 -17.38
CA TYR A 135 10.78 -3.38 -17.03
C TYR A 135 10.08 -3.99 -15.80
N ARG A 136 10.21 -5.32 -15.59
CA ARG A 136 9.60 -6.04 -14.46
C ARG A 136 10.41 -5.98 -13.16
N ARG A 137 11.70 -5.63 -13.19
CA ARG A 137 12.53 -5.46 -11.97
C ARG A 137 12.32 -4.11 -11.26
N THR A 138 11.72 -3.13 -11.91
CA THR A 138 11.37 -1.84 -11.28
C THR A 138 10.02 -1.81 -10.56
N ALA A 139 9.28 -2.93 -10.45
CA ALA A 139 7.95 -2.96 -9.84
C ALA A 139 7.86 -3.65 -8.46
N CYS A 140 8.99 -3.80 -7.75
CA CYS A 140 9.00 -4.11 -6.31
C CYS A 140 9.78 -3.06 -5.52
N THR A 141 9.73 -1.78 -5.92
CA THR A 141 9.62 -0.77 -4.88
C THR A 141 8.25 -1.01 -4.27
N ALA A 142 8.18 -1.26 -2.97
CA ALA A 142 6.95 -1.05 -2.23
C ALA A 142 6.50 0.38 -2.57
N THR A 143 5.58 0.50 -3.51
CA THR A 143 4.83 1.72 -3.69
C THR A 143 4.03 1.84 -2.42
N ARG A 144 4.61 2.52 -1.43
CA ARG A 144 3.88 3.38 -0.52
C ARG A 144 3.30 4.53 -1.38
N ASN A 145 2.46 4.17 -2.34
CA ASN A 145 1.63 5.07 -3.13
C ASN A 145 0.19 4.62 -2.90
N SER A 146 -0.28 4.80 -1.67
CA SER A 146 -1.65 5.25 -1.48
C SER A 146 -1.58 6.78 -1.44
N ALA A 147 -1.18 7.37 -2.57
CA ALA A 147 -1.55 8.74 -2.86
C ALA A 147 -2.76 8.65 -3.79
N SER A 148 -3.91 8.26 -3.22
CA SER A 148 -5.17 8.78 -3.73
C SER A 148 -5.14 10.27 -3.44
N MET A 149 -4.38 11.04 -4.21
CA MET A 149 -4.54 12.49 -4.22
C MET A 149 -5.98 12.71 -4.66
N HIS A 150 -6.83 13.16 -3.73
CA HIS A 150 -8.19 13.56 -4.03
C HIS A 150 -8.17 14.41 -5.32
N PRO A 151 -9.13 14.24 -6.23
CA PRO A 151 -9.18 15.04 -7.47
C PRO A 151 -9.11 16.56 -7.18
N PHE A 152 -9.59 16.97 -6.00
CA PHE A 152 -9.47 18.34 -5.48
C PHE A 152 -8.03 18.79 -5.20
N SER A 153 -7.13 17.91 -4.77
CA SER A 153 -5.71 18.25 -4.49
C SER A 153 -4.89 18.45 -5.77
N ILE A 154 -5.15 17.67 -6.82
CA ILE A 154 -4.49 17.85 -8.12
C ILE A 154 -4.98 19.12 -8.81
N LEU A 155 -6.30 19.36 -8.76
CA LEU A 155 -6.90 20.57 -9.33
C LEU A 155 -6.36 21.83 -8.65
N THR A 156 -6.32 21.86 -7.32
CA THR A 156 -5.80 23.01 -6.57
C THR A 156 -4.32 23.23 -6.84
N LEU A 157 -3.50 22.18 -6.83
CA LEU A 157 -2.09 22.28 -7.19
C LEU A 157 -1.93 22.81 -8.62
N GLY A 158 -2.73 22.34 -9.57
CA GLY A 158 -2.73 22.84 -10.95
C GLY A 158 -3.06 24.34 -11.05
N ILE A 159 -4.07 24.80 -10.31
CA ILE A 159 -4.45 26.23 -10.26
C ILE A 159 -3.34 27.07 -9.64
N PHE A 160 -2.74 26.62 -8.53
CA PHE A 160 -1.62 27.32 -7.90
C PHE A 160 -0.38 27.38 -8.79
N VAL A 161 -0.04 26.29 -9.47
CA VAL A 161 1.09 26.25 -10.41
C VAL A 161 0.82 27.17 -11.60
N ALA A 162 -0.39 27.15 -12.18
CA ALA A 162 -0.76 28.07 -13.26
C ALA A 162 -0.72 29.54 -12.81
N GLY A 163 -1.22 29.84 -11.61
CA GLY A 163 -1.15 31.18 -11.01
C GLY A 163 0.29 31.65 -10.73
N TYR A 164 1.16 30.76 -10.27
CA TYR A 164 2.57 31.07 -10.01
C TYR A 164 3.36 31.29 -11.31
N ILE A 165 3.12 30.44 -12.32
CA ILE A 165 3.71 30.58 -13.65
C ILE A 165 3.30 31.92 -14.27
N THR A 166 2.02 32.31 -14.18
CA THR A 166 1.53 33.59 -14.71
C THR A 166 2.06 34.79 -13.93
N ALA A 167 2.14 34.73 -12.59
CA ALA A 167 2.68 35.81 -11.77
C ALA A 167 4.21 35.99 -11.92
N ARG A 168 4.94 34.92 -12.26
CA ARG A 168 6.40 34.94 -12.40
C ARG A 168 6.86 34.40 -13.76
N TRP A 169 6.23 34.88 -14.82
CA TRP A 169 6.51 34.48 -16.21
C TRP A 169 7.99 34.70 -16.62
N ASP A 170 8.65 35.72 -16.04
CA ASP A 170 10.09 36.00 -16.26
C ASP A 170 11.03 34.87 -15.79
N LEU A 171 10.65 34.12 -14.74
CA LEU A 171 11.46 33.00 -14.25
C LEU A 171 11.31 31.78 -15.16
N VAL A 172 10.09 31.55 -15.67
CA VAL A 172 9.75 30.42 -16.55
C VAL A 172 10.44 30.58 -17.90
N THR A 173 10.43 31.79 -18.47
CA THR A 173 11.12 32.09 -19.72
C THR A 173 12.64 31.92 -19.59
N ARG A 174 13.26 32.40 -18.51
CA ARG A 174 14.70 32.16 -18.25
C ARG A 174 15.04 30.67 -18.10
N LEU A 175 14.17 29.88 -17.46
CA LEU A 175 14.33 28.43 -17.36
C LEU A 175 14.23 27.74 -18.73
N TYR A 176 13.33 28.21 -19.59
CA TYR A 176 13.16 27.70 -20.94
C TYR A 176 14.39 27.97 -21.82
N GLU A 177 14.95 29.19 -21.75
CA GLU A 177 16.20 29.55 -22.42
C GLU A 177 17.38 28.68 -21.95
N LEU A 178 17.50 28.45 -20.64
CA LEU A 178 18.52 27.54 -20.09
C LEU A 178 18.33 26.10 -20.58
N ALA A 179 17.09 25.64 -20.70
CA ALA A 179 16.78 24.30 -21.19
C ALA A 179 17.12 24.13 -22.67
N ILE A 180 16.79 25.12 -23.51
CA ILE A 180 17.16 25.13 -24.93
C ILE A 180 18.69 25.19 -25.06
N PHE A 181 19.36 26.06 -24.32
CA PHE A 181 20.82 26.14 -24.34
C PHE A 181 21.46 24.81 -23.91
N ALA A 182 20.95 24.15 -22.88
CA ALA A 182 21.45 22.84 -22.45
C ALA A 182 21.22 21.74 -23.51
N TRP A 183 20.13 21.85 -24.28
CA TRP A 183 19.80 20.94 -25.37
C TRP A 183 20.70 21.18 -26.59
N GLU A 184 20.84 22.42 -27.04
CA GLU A 184 21.65 22.81 -28.20
C GLU A 184 23.15 22.58 -27.98
N ASN A 185 23.66 22.83 -26.77
CA ASN A 185 25.06 22.55 -26.44
C ASN A 185 25.36 21.05 -26.26
N GLY A 186 24.36 20.18 -26.41
CA GLY A 186 24.53 18.72 -26.35
C GLY A 186 25.05 18.21 -25.00
N VAL A 187 24.91 18.98 -23.92
CA VAL A 187 25.33 18.56 -22.57
C VAL A 187 24.48 17.37 -22.13
N VAL A 188 23.18 17.43 -22.41
CA VAL A 188 22.22 16.35 -22.10
C VAL A 188 22.56 15.07 -22.86
N THR A 189 22.90 15.17 -24.14
CA THR A 189 23.23 13.98 -24.96
C THR A 189 24.55 13.34 -24.53
N ARG A 190 25.54 14.14 -24.13
CA ARG A 190 26.80 13.65 -23.54
C ARG A 190 26.56 12.94 -22.21
N ALA A 191 25.76 13.53 -21.33
CA ALA A 191 25.38 12.91 -20.05
C ALA A 191 24.57 11.62 -20.26
N ALA A 192 23.61 11.62 -21.18
CA ALA A 192 22.83 10.45 -21.55
C ALA A 192 23.72 9.32 -22.09
N LYS A 193 24.71 9.64 -22.94
CA LYS A 193 25.68 8.68 -23.45
C LYS A 193 26.54 8.09 -22.32
N ALA A 194 26.97 8.91 -21.36
CA ALA A 194 27.71 8.44 -20.19
C ALA A 194 26.87 7.52 -19.30
N PHE A 195 25.60 7.87 -19.06
CA PHE A 195 24.67 7.05 -18.29
C PHE A 195 24.37 5.72 -18.99
N ALA A 196 24.18 5.74 -20.31
CA ALA A 196 24.01 4.52 -21.10
C ALA A 196 25.25 3.62 -21.03
N ALA A 197 26.45 4.19 -21.15
CA ALA A 197 27.70 3.45 -21.03
C ALA A 197 27.89 2.83 -19.63
N LEU A 198 27.60 3.59 -18.57
CA LEU A 198 27.63 3.08 -17.19
C LEU A 198 26.61 1.98 -16.96
N SER A 199 25.40 2.12 -17.51
CA SER A 199 24.35 1.09 -17.43
C SER A 199 24.79 -0.21 -18.10
N VAL A 200 25.40 -0.13 -19.30
CA VAL A 200 25.94 -1.30 -20.00
C VAL A 200 27.08 -1.94 -19.22
N LEU A 201 28.01 -1.15 -18.67
CA LEU A 201 29.11 -1.66 -17.85
C LEU A 201 28.59 -2.38 -16.60
N PHE A 202 27.60 -1.79 -15.93
CA PHE A 202 26.94 -2.41 -14.78
C PHE A 202 26.31 -3.76 -15.15
N LEU A 203 25.55 -3.82 -16.25
CA LEU A 203 24.93 -5.07 -16.70
C LEU A 203 25.97 -6.13 -17.09
N SER A 204 27.09 -5.74 -17.69
CA SER A 204 28.18 -6.65 -18.03
C SER A 204 28.80 -7.33 -16.80
N ILE A 205 28.78 -6.69 -15.64
CA ILE A 205 29.32 -7.26 -14.38
C ILE A 205 28.25 -8.04 -13.62
N PHE A 206 27.02 -7.52 -13.57
CA PHE A 206 25.94 -8.15 -12.79
C PHE A 206 25.31 -9.35 -13.50
N ALA A 207 25.21 -9.35 -14.84
CA ALA A 207 24.60 -10.45 -15.57
C ALA A 207 25.35 -11.80 -15.39
N PRO A 208 26.69 -11.86 -15.48
CA PRO A 208 27.43 -13.09 -15.15
C PRO A 208 27.22 -13.53 -13.72
N THR A 209 27.23 -12.59 -12.76
CA THR A 209 27.03 -12.90 -11.34
C THR A 209 25.66 -13.56 -11.09
N VAL A 210 24.60 -13.04 -11.71
CA VAL A 210 23.25 -13.61 -11.63
C VAL A 210 23.15 -14.94 -12.38
N PHE A 211 23.83 -15.08 -13.52
CA PHE A 211 23.87 -16.34 -14.27
C PHE A 211 24.56 -17.46 -13.49
N LEU A 212 25.72 -17.16 -12.88
CA LEU A 212 26.42 -18.09 -12.00
C LEU A 212 25.53 -18.48 -10.82
N ALA A 213 24.93 -17.51 -10.12
CA ALA A 213 24.02 -17.80 -9.01
C ALA A 213 22.85 -18.71 -9.45
N ARG A 214 22.28 -18.48 -10.64
CA ARG A 214 21.20 -19.32 -11.18
C ARG A 214 21.67 -20.73 -11.50
N LYS A 215 22.87 -20.90 -12.06
CA LYS A 215 23.48 -22.21 -12.32
C LYS A 215 23.62 -23.00 -11.02
N GLU A 216 24.18 -22.38 -9.98
CA GLU A 216 24.34 -23.02 -8.66
C GLU A 216 23.00 -23.41 -8.03
N THR A 217 21.98 -22.56 -8.12
CA THR A 217 20.65 -22.87 -7.57
C THR A 217 19.95 -24.04 -8.29
N ASN A 218 20.26 -24.29 -9.57
CA ASN A 218 19.68 -25.41 -10.31
C ASN A 218 20.38 -26.74 -9.98
N LEU A 219 21.69 -26.72 -9.69
CA LEU A 219 22.39 -27.92 -9.22
C LEU A 219 21.99 -28.29 -7.79
N HIS A 220 21.67 -27.31 -6.95
CA HIS A 220 21.21 -27.51 -5.58
C HIS A 220 19.79 -26.96 -5.37
N PRO A 221 18.74 -27.66 -5.84
CA PRO A 221 17.38 -27.25 -5.54
C PRO A 221 17.19 -27.28 -4.02
N ARG A 222 16.91 -26.12 -3.42
CA ARG A 222 16.41 -26.06 -2.04
C ARG A 222 15.12 -26.88 -2.01
N ARG A 223 15.11 -28.00 -1.29
CA ARG A 223 13.86 -28.67 -0.91
C ARG A 223 13.02 -27.66 -0.12
N THR A 224 11.97 -27.15 -0.74
CA THR A 224 10.90 -26.40 -0.07
C THR A 224 10.25 -27.33 0.93
N GLY A 225 10.70 -27.29 2.20
CA GLY A 225 10.16 -28.11 3.28
C GLY A 225 11.18 -28.64 4.30
N THR A 226 12.49 -28.61 4.01
CA THR A 226 13.53 -29.11 4.94
C THR A 226 14.56 -28.06 5.37
N GLY A 227 14.29 -26.79 5.10
CA GLY A 227 15.08 -25.69 5.66
C GLY A 227 14.51 -25.26 7.01
N VAL A 228 15.14 -25.69 8.11
CA VAL A 228 14.86 -25.13 9.43
C VAL A 228 15.24 -23.65 9.37
N SER A 229 14.25 -22.75 9.43
CA SER A 229 14.48 -21.31 9.52
C SER A 229 15.49 -21.02 10.64
N ALA A 230 16.39 -20.05 10.46
CA ALA A 230 17.32 -19.64 11.52
C ALA A 230 16.56 -19.27 12.82
N ARG A 231 15.33 -18.77 12.69
CA ARG A 231 14.40 -18.53 13.80
C ARG A 231 13.94 -19.82 14.49
N GLU A 232 13.64 -20.86 13.71
CA GLU A 232 13.28 -22.19 14.24
C GLU A 232 14.48 -22.89 14.90
N GLN A 233 15.71 -22.66 14.40
CA GLN A 233 16.93 -23.16 15.06
C GLN A 233 17.16 -22.49 16.41
N LEU A 234 16.95 -21.17 16.51
CA LEU A 234 17.06 -20.43 17.78
C LEU A 234 15.97 -20.86 18.78
N ARG A 235 14.73 -21.09 18.30
CA ARG A 235 13.64 -21.61 19.13
C ARG A 235 13.95 -22.99 19.73
N ARG A 236 14.62 -23.87 18.99
CA ARG A 236 15.06 -25.19 19.50
C ARG A 236 16.21 -25.12 20.50
N ARG A 237 17.01 -24.04 20.49
CA ARG A 237 18.10 -23.83 21.45
C ARG A 237 17.63 -23.25 22.79
N GLY A 238 16.32 -23.08 23.00
CA GLY A 238 15.77 -22.64 24.29
C GLY A 238 16.19 -21.22 24.70
N SER A 239 16.62 -20.38 23.76
CA SER A 239 16.93 -18.97 24.02
C SER A 239 15.82 -18.09 23.46
N PHE A 240 14.73 -18.03 24.22
CA PHE A 240 13.70 -16.98 24.19
C PHE A 240 13.12 -16.84 25.60
#